data_AF-A0AAW4KME3-F1
#
_entry.id   AF-A0AAW4KME3-F1
#
_cell.length_a   1.000
_cell.length_b   1.000
_cell.length_c   1.000
_cell.angle_alpha   90.00
_cell.angle_beta   90.00
_cell.angle_gamma   90.00
#
_symmetry.space_group_name_H-M   'P 1'
#
loop_
_entity.id
_entity.type
_entity.pdbx_description
1 polymer ?
#
loop_
_entity_poly.entity_id
_entity_poly.type
_entity_poly.pdbx_seq_one_letter_code
_entity_poly.pdbx_strand_id
1 'polypeptide(L)'
;FARTGSFEIEVEGWLGNAGKEAATGPEMAKLPPEKVVCIYGAEEVDESGCTDKTAVGEAMKLPGGHHFDENYPALAKRLVDIIVKHQAKAE
;
A
#
# COMPACT_ATOMS: atom_id res chain seq x y z
N PHE A 1 -0.30 -1.26 -1.34
CA PHE A 1 0.21 -1.04 -2.71
C PHE A 1 -0.54 -1.98 -3.67
N ALA A 2 -0.65 -1.66 -4.96
CA ALA A 2 -1.24 -2.56 -5.96
C ALA A 2 -0.25 -3.69 -6.31
N ARG A 3 -0.70 -4.90 -6.64
CA ARG A 3 0.19 -6.05 -6.94
C ARG A 3 0.98 -5.92 -8.25
N THR A 4 0.44 -5.14 -9.18
CA THR A 4 1.06 -4.77 -10.45
C THR A 4 0.84 -3.29 -10.72
N GLY A 5 1.63 -2.69 -11.60
CA GLY A 5 1.43 -1.31 -12.04
C GLY A 5 2.27 -0.94 -13.25
N SER A 6 1.81 0.08 -13.98
CA SER A 6 2.54 0.69 -15.09
C SER A 6 3.45 1.80 -14.56
N PHE A 7 4.71 1.79 -14.99
CA PHE A 7 5.73 2.75 -14.56
C PHE A 7 6.23 3.67 -15.70
N GLU A 8 5.68 3.48 -16.90
CA GLU A 8 5.95 4.28 -18.08
C GLU A 8 4.63 4.71 -18.72
N ILE A 9 4.60 5.91 -19.29
CA ILE A 9 3.47 6.38 -20.10
C ILE A 9 3.80 6.08 -21.56
N GLU A 10 2.99 5.21 -22.18
CA GLU A 10 3.08 4.89 -23.59
C GLU A 10 1.95 5.58 -24.36
N VAL A 11 2.26 6.18 -25.52
CA VAL A 11 1.27 6.85 -26.38
C VAL A 11 0.16 5.88 -26.82
N GLU A 12 0.50 4.61 -27.04
CA GLU A 12 -0.47 3.56 -27.37
C GLU A 12 -1.52 3.36 -26.26
N GLY A 13 -1.16 3.64 -25.00
CA GLY A 13 -2.08 3.63 -23.87
C GLY A 13 -3.25 4.59 -24.03
N TRP A 14 -3.03 5.75 -24.65
CA TRP A 14 -4.10 6.72 -24.94
C TRP A 14 -5.00 6.28 -26.09
N LEU A 15 -4.52 5.36 -26.92
CA LEU A 15 -5.26 4.76 -28.02
C LEU A 15 -5.97 3.45 -27.61
N GLY A 16 -5.97 3.13 -26.31
CA GLY A 16 -6.67 1.97 -25.75
C GLY A 16 -5.85 0.69 -25.66
N ASN A 17 -4.54 0.73 -25.95
CA ASN A 17 -3.67 -0.42 -25.72
C ASN A 17 -3.35 -0.54 -24.22
N ALA A 18 -3.59 -1.70 -23.61
CA ALA A 18 -3.19 -1.90 -22.23
C ALA A 18 -1.65 -1.97 -22.15
N GLY A 19 -1.04 -1.04 -21.42
CA GLY A 19 0.41 -1.06 -21.16
C GLY A 19 0.83 -2.31 -20.38
N LYS A 20 2.11 -2.65 -20.44
CA LYS A 20 2.65 -3.77 -19.68
C LYS A 20 2.87 -3.36 -18.23
N GLU A 21 2.07 -3.91 -17.33
CA GLU A 21 2.29 -3.74 -15.90
C GLU A 21 3.45 -4.60 -15.40
N ALA A 22 4.22 -4.06 -14.47
CA ALA A 22 5.25 -4.79 -13.75
C ALA A 22 4.76 -5.20 -12.35
N ALA A 23 5.20 -6.36 -11.87
CA ALA A 23 4.93 -6.79 -10.50
C ALA A 23 5.64 -5.86 -9.51
N THR A 24 4.90 -5.36 -8.53
CA THR A 24 5.40 -4.41 -7.52
C THR A 24 6.03 -5.11 -6.31
N GLY A 25 5.61 -6.37 -6.05
CA GLY A 25 6.04 -7.15 -4.90
C GLY A 25 7.57 -7.31 -4.75
N PRO A 26 8.32 -7.62 -5.82
CA PRO A 26 9.78 -7.69 -5.76
C PRO A 26 10.45 -6.42 -5.25
N GLU A 27 9.90 -5.24 -5.53
CA GLU A 27 10.44 -3.96 -5.02
C GLU A 27 9.97 -3.68 -3.60
N MET A 28 8.72 -4.02 -3.25
CA MET A 28 8.22 -3.95 -1.88
C MET A 28 9.11 -4.74 -0.91
N ALA A 29 9.55 -5.94 -1.31
CA ALA A 29 10.40 -6.81 -0.49
C ALA A 29 11.78 -6.22 -0.17
N LYS A 30 12.23 -5.20 -0.92
CA LYS A 30 13.53 -4.52 -0.70
C LYS A 30 13.43 -3.37 0.30
N LEU A 31 12.23 -2.94 0.67
CA LEU A 31 12.05 -1.84 1.60
C LEU A 31 12.48 -2.24 3.03
N PRO A 32 13.08 -1.32 3.81
CA PRO A 32 13.39 -1.56 5.22
C PRO A 32 12.08 -1.79 6.02
N PRO A 33 11.81 -3.01 6.55
CA PRO A 33 10.53 -3.35 7.15
C PRO A 33 10.13 -2.43 8.32
N GLU A 34 11.10 -1.95 9.08
CA GLU A 34 10.91 -1.06 10.23
C GLU A 34 10.40 0.34 9.84
N LYS A 35 10.50 0.72 8.56
CA LYS A 35 10.00 2.00 8.04
C LYS A 35 8.68 1.86 7.29
N VAL A 36 8.13 0.65 7.21
CA VAL A 36 6.94 0.38 6.40
C VAL A 36 5.75 0.04 7.29
N VAL A 37 4.62 0.68 7.00
CA VAL A 37 3.30 0.27 7.47
C VAL A 37 2.41 0.09 6.25
N CYS A 38 1.81 -1.09 6.11
CA CYS A 38 0.95 -1.44 5.00
C CYS A 38 -0.52 -1.43 5.45
N ILE A 39 -1.29 -0.47 4.95
CA ILE A 39 -2.68 -0.26 5.32
C ILE A 39 -3.57 -0.72 4.17
N TYR A 40 -4.63 -1.48 4.48
CA TYR A 40 -5.57 -1.99 3.49
C TYR A 40 -6.99 -2.08 4.04
N GLY A 41 -7.99 -1.93 3.16
CA GLY A 41 -9.40 -2.11 3.47
C GLY A 41 -9.78 -3.59 3.57
N ALA A 42 -10.71 -3.92 4.45
CA ALA A 42 -11.21 -5.28 4.65
C ALA A 42 -11.93 -5.85 3.42
N GLU A 43 -12.46 -4.98 2.57
CA GLU A 43 -13.13 -5.36 1.31
C GLU A 43 -12.13 -5.69 0.20
N GLU A 44 -10.86 -5.33 0.36
CA GLU A 44 -9.81 -5.50 -0.66
C GLU A 44 -8.72 -6.49 -0.24
N VAL A 45 -9.02 -7.38 0.71
CA VAL A 45 -8.07 -8.39 1.22
C VAL A 45 -7.44 -9.21 0.08
N ASP A 46 -8.23 -9.62 -0.90
CA ASP A 46 -7.79 -10.51 -1.97
C ASP A 46 -6.98 -9.79 -3.07
N GLU A 47 -7.05 -8.47 -3.11
CA GLU A 47 -6.46 -7.63 -4.17
C GLU A 47 -5.28 -6.79 -3.65
N SER A 48 -5.29 -6.47 -2.36
CA SER A 48 -4.27 -5.63 -1.75
C SER A 48 -2.88 -6.28 -1.85
N GLY A 49 -1.88 -5.48 -2.20
CA GLY A 49 -0.48 -5.88 -2.06
C GLY A 49 -0.07 -6.07 -0.60
N CYS A 50 -0.79 -5.50 0.37
CA CYS A 50 -0.49 -5.71 1.80
C CYS A 50 -0.72 -7.14 2.28
N THR A 51 -1.45 -7.96 1.51
CA THR A 51 -1.66 -9.39 1.78
C THR A 51 -0.77 -10.29 0.92
N ASP A 52 0.08 -9.70 0.07
CA ASP A 52 1.08 -10.44 -0.70
C ASP A 52 2.22 -10.93 0.21
N LYS A 53 2.80 -12.09 -0.13
CA LYS A 53 3.97 -12.66 0.58
C LYS A 53 5.20 -11.74 0.55
N THR A 54 5.29 -10.81 -0.39
CA THR A 54 6.39 -9.84 -0.49
C THR A 54 6.18 -8.59 0.37
N ALA A 55 5.01 -8.43 0.98
CA ALA A 55 4.74 -7.31 1.87
C ALA A 55 5.65 -7.39 3.10
N VAL A 56 6.26 -6.26 3.45
CA VAL A 56 7.09 -6.09 4.65
C VAL A 56 6.50 -5.02 5.56
N GLY A 57 6.91 -5.03 6.83
CA GLY A 57 6.47 -4.05 7.82
C GLY A 57 5.17 -4.41 8.53
N GLU A 58 4.63 -3.46 9.29
CA GLU A 58 3.40 -3.64 10.08
C GLU A 58 2.17 -3.58 9.16
N ALA A 59 1.34 -4.62 9.14
CA ALA A 59 0.10 -4.65 8.37
C ALA A 59 -1.10 -4.20 9.22
N MET A 60 -1.93 -3.30 8.69
CA MET A 60 -3.14 -2.80 9.34
C MET A 60 -4.35 -2.95 8.42
N LYS A 61 -5.29 -3.79 8.84
CA LYS A 61 -6.60 -3.91 8.19
C LYS A 61 -7.57 -2.88 8.77
N LEU A 62 -8.24 -2.12 7.91
CA LEU A 62 -9.29 -1.18 8.26
C LEU A 62 -10.63 -1.61 7.67
N PRO A 63 -11.78 -1.15 8.21
CA PRO A 63 -13.06 -1.24 7.52
C PRO A 63 -13.04 -0.56 6.13
N GLY A 64 -13.98 -0.95 5.26
CA GLY A 64 -14.13 -0.42 3.90
C GLY A 64 -13.18 -1.00 2.84
N GLY A 65 -13.23 -0.41 1.64
CA GLY A 65 -12.32 -0.66 0.52
C GLY A 65 -11.16 0.35 0.43
N HIS A 66 -10.69 0.67 -0.78
CA HIS A 66 -9.53 1.55 -1.02
C HIS A 66 -9.67 2.97 -0.45
N HIS A 67 -10.89 3.44 -0.21
CA HIS A 67 -11.16 4.75 0.41
C HIS A 67 -11.34 4.69 1.95
N PHE A 68 -11.22 3.50 2.57
CA PHE A 68 -11.27 3.33 4.03
C PHE A 68 -12.53 3.93 4.69
N ASP A 69 -13.71 3.69 4.10
CA ASP A 69 -15.01 4.24 4.51
C ASP A 69 -15.06 5.79 4.60
N GLU A 70 -14.18 6.48 3.86
CA GLU A 70 -14.06 7.94 3.85
C GLU A 70 -13.80 8.56 5.24
N ASN A 71 -13.42 7.74 6.22
CA ASN A 71 -13.18 8.20 7.58
C ASN A 71 -11.75 8.73 7.75
N TYR A 72 -11.43 9.76 6.98
CA TYR A 72 -10.10 10.38 6.93
C TYR A 72 -9.63 10.91 8.30
N PRO A 73 -10.48 11.49 9.18
CA PRO A 73 -10.04 11.88 10.52
C PRO A 73 -9.52 10.70 11.34
N ALA A 74 -10.22 9.55 11.28
CA ALA A 74 -9.80 8.34 11.97
C ALA A 74 -8.53 7.73 11.37
N LEU A 75 -8.39 7.77 10.05
CA LEU A 75 -7.18 7.34 9.34
C LEU A 75 -5.96 8.22 9.70
N ALA A 76 -6.12 9.55 9.66
CA ALA A 76 -5.07 10.49 10.00
C ALA A 76 -4.58 10.29 11.44
N LYS A 77 -5.51 10.12 12.39
CA LYS A 77 -5.15 9.83 13.78
C LYS A 77 -4.30 8.55 13.89
N ARG A 78 -4.70 7.47 13.22
CA ARG A 78 -3.94 6.20 13.21
C ARG A 78 -2.54 6.39 12.65
N LEU A 79 -2.41 7.11 11.54
CA LEU A 79 -1.10 7.39 10.92
C LEU A 79 -0.17 8.17 11.86
N VAL A 80 -0.68 9.20 12.53
CA VAL A 80 0.11 9.98 13.50
C VAL A 80 0.54 9.11 14.68
N ASP A 81 -0.37 8.31 15.25
CA ASP A 81 -0.07 7.43 16.37
C ASP A 81 1.05 6.42 16.02
N ILE A 82 1.04 5.89 14.78
CA ILE A 82 2.08 4.99 14.25
C ILE A 82 3.43 5.70 14.10
N ILE A 83 3.43 6.91 13.53
CA ILE A 83 4.67 7.70 13.34
C ILE A 83 5.32 7.97 14.70
N VAL A 84 4.54 8.43 15.69
CA VAL A 84 5.03 8.67 17.06
C VAL A 84 5.61 7.39 17.67
N LYS A 85 4.91 6.26 17.54
CA LYS A 85 5.39 4.95 18.01
C LYS A 85 6.72 4.55 17.38
N HIS A 86 6.92 4.80 16.09
CA HIS A 86 8.17 4.46 15.39
C HIS A 86 9.32 5.39 15.76
N GLN A 87 9.05 6.69 15.95
CA GLN A 87 10.04 7.65 16.40
C GLN A 87 10.54 7.33 17.82
N ALA A 88 9.63 7.01 18.74
CA ALA A 88 9.98 6.64 20.12
C ALA A 88 10.81 5.35 20.24
N LYS A 89 10.80 4.48 19.22
CA LYS A 89 11.64 3.27 19.18
C LYS A 89 13.04 3.51 18.60
N ALA A 90 13.26 4.66 17.95
CA ALA A 90 14.53 5.01 17.34
C ALA A 90 15.46 5.77 18.31
N GLU A 91 14.94 6.20 19.46
CA GLU A 91 15.67 6.78 20.61
C GLU A 91 16.13 5.69 21.58
#